data_AF-A0A8I1IN09-F1
#
_entry.id   AF-A0A8I1IN09-F1
#
_cell.length_a   1.000
_cell.length_b   1.000
_cell.length_c   1.000
_cell.angle_alpha   90.00
_cell.angle_beta   90.00
_cell.angle_gamma   90.00
#
_symmetry.space_group_name_H-M   'P 1'
#
loop_
_entity.id
_entity.type
_entity.pdbx_description
1 polymer ?
#
loop_
_entity_poly.entity_id
_entity_poly.type
_entity_poly.pdbx_seq_one_letter_code
_entity_poly.pdbx_strand_id
1 'polypeptide(L)'
;MQNSQSAALAASVREVASRLGNNAPRIADDIMEAAFPRTCSQARAEGAFRMLRTGIISEVKRILRNQDDGPGQGDFAEVCEAFAPLVKDLRSKSYFAESAAEYVAIPDLIAEPELLDDARRFMRRKGIECLAEADRLDALYAAVTGTGRDTAPAARAVAA
;
A
#
# COMPACT_ATOMS: atom_id res chain seq x y z
N MET A 1 -14.95 4.02 -33.23
CA MET A 1 -14.63 5.31 -32.58
C MET A 1 -14.00 5.18 -31.18
N GLN A 2 -13.99 4.01 -30.51
CA GLN A 2 -13.46 3.84 -29.14
C GLN A 2 -11.92 3.73 -29.03
N ASN A 3 -11.18 3.54 -30.13
CA ASN A 3 -9.70 3.40 -30.09
C ASN A 3 -8.94 4.72 -30.06
N SER A 4 -9.52 5.85 -30.47
CA SER A 4 -8.80 7.13 -30.52
C SER A 4 -8.70 7.81 -29.16
N GLN A 5 -9.76 7.75 -28.34
CA GLN A 5 -9.78 8.37 -27.01
C GLN A 5 -8.95 7.59 -25.99
N SER A 6 -8.96 6.25 -26.05
CA SER A 6 -8.09 5.42 -25.23
C SER A 6 -6.61 5.61 -25.58
N ALA A 7 -6.29 5.75 -26.87
CA ALA A 7 -4.94 6.07 -27.33
C ALA A 7 -4.48 7.47 -26.88
N ALA A 8 -5.37 8.47 -26.91
CA ALA A 8 -5.09 9.82 -26.44
C ALA A 8 -4.83 9.86 -24.93
N LEU A 9 -5.66 9.18 -24.11
CA LEU A 9 -5.43 9.04 -22.69
C LEU A 9 -4.08 8.36 -22.42
N ALA A 10 -3.77 7.29 -23.14
CA ALA A 10 -2.49 6.60 -22.98
C ALA A 10 -1.29 7.49 -23.36
N ALA A 11 -1.44 8.38 -24.36
CA ALA A 11 -0.41 9.34 -24.72
C ALA A 11 -0.19 10.39 -23.61
N SER A 12 -1.27 10.95 -23.05
CA SER A 12 -1.18 11.89 -21.92
C SER A 12 -0.58 11.24 -20.67
N VAL A 13 -0.95 9.99 -20.36
CA VAL A 13 -0.32 9.23 -19.26
C VAL A 13 1.18 9.10 -19.46
N ARG A 14 1.63 8.74 -20.67
CA ARG A 14 3.06 8.65 -21.00
C ARG A 14 3.79 9.98 -20.86
N GLU A 15 3.18 11.06 -21.36
CA GLU A 15 3.75 12.39 -21.29
C GLU A 15 3.95 12.84 -19.83
N VAL A 16 2.92 12.68 -18.99
CA VAL A 16 2.98 13.07 -17.57
C VAL A 16 3.93 12.16 -16.78
N ALA A 17 3.91 10.85 -17.04
CA ALA A 17 4.82 9.89 -16.41
C ALA A 17 6.29 10.22 -16.70
N SER A 18 6.62 10.69 -17.92
CA SER A 18 7.99 11.09 -18.27
C SER A 18 8.52 12.26 -17.42
N ARG A 19 7.63 13.07 -16.83
CA ARG A 19 7.97 14.23 -16.00
C ARG A 19 7.92 13.92 -14.50
N LEU A 20 6.98 13.10 -14.07
CA LEU A 20 6.65 12.87 -12.66
C LEU A 20 7.08 11.49 -12.13
N GLY A 21 7.58 10.60 -13.00
CA GLY A 21 7.76 9.17 -12.69
C GLY A 21 6.42 8.43 -12.67
N ASN A 22 6.45 7.13 -12.34
CA ASN A 22 5.28 6.23 -12.43
C ASN A 22 4.26 6.36 -11.29
N ASN A 23 4.12 7.53 -10.68
CA ASN A 23 3.17 7.75 -9.59
C ASN A 23 1.73 7.92 -10.12
N ALA A 24 0.99 6.80 -10.18
CA ALA A 24 -0.34 6.78 -10.77
C ALA A 24 -1.36 7.76 -10.13
N PRO A 25 -1.41 7.95 -8.79
CA PRO A 25 -2.26 8.97 -8.18
C PRO A 25 -1.96 10.39 -8.65
N ARG A 26 -0.68 10.78 -8.71
CA ARG A 26 -0.28 12.12 -9.15
C ARG A 26 -0.53 12.33 -10.64
N ILE A 27 -0.24 11.32 -11.46
CA ILE A 27 -0.53 11.36 -12.90
C ILE A 27 -2.05 11.51 -13.13
N ALA A 28 -2.86 10.76 -12.39
CA ALA A 28 -4.31 10.85 -12.48
C ALA A 28 -4.82 12.26 -12.11
N ASP A 29 -4.32 12.83 -11.01
CA ASP A 29 -4.71 14.18 -10.57
C ASP A 29 -4.34 15.24 -11.62
N ASP A 30 -3.13 15.17 -12.18
CA ASP A 30 -2.64 16.11 -13.21
C ASP A 30 -3.47 16.01 -14.50
N ILE A 31 -3.76 14.79 -14.96
CA ILE A 31 -4.62 14.55 -16.14
C ILE A 31 -6.06 15.01 -15.88
N MET A 32 -6.59 14.73 -14.70
CA MET A 32 -7.95 15.11 -14.32
C MET A 32 -8.14 16.63 -14.32
N GLU A 33 -7.15 17.38 -13.83
CA GLU A 33 -7.20 18.84 -13.81
C GLU A 33 -6.99 19.44 -15.21
N ALA A 34 -6.05 18.90 -16.00
CA ALA A 34 -5.72 19.44 -17.32
C ALA A 34 -6.75 19.06 -18.40
N ALA A 35 -7.20 17.81 -18.44
CA ALA A 35 -8.00 17.28 -19.55
C ALA A 35 -9.52 17.33 -19.28
N PHE A 36 -9.95 17.24 -18.02
CA PHE A 36 -11.38 17.11 -17.67
C PHE A 36 -11.86 18.08 -16.56
N PRO A 37 -11.53 19.38 -16.60
CA PRO A 37 -11.79 20.30 -15.49
C PRO A 37 -13.29 20.45 -15.16
N ARG A 38 -14.15 20.41 -16.18
CA ARG A 38 -15.63 20.49 -16.00
C ARG A 38 -16.19 19.24 -15.34
N THR A 39 -15.76 18.06 -15.79
CA THR A 39 -16.18 16.77 -15.22
C THR A 39 -15.73 16.65 -13.77
N CYS A 40 -14.50 17.07 -13.44
CA CYS A 40 -14.01 17.11 -12.07
C CYS A 40 -14.84 18.05 -11.18
N SER A 41 -15.22 19.21 -11.71
CA SER A 41 -16.05 20.17 -10.98
C SER A 41 -17.46 19.63 -10.72
N GLN A 42 -18.09 18.99 -11.72
CA GLN A 42 -19.41 18.36 -11.57
C GLN A 42 -19.37 17.17 -10.61
N ALA A 43 -18.38 16.28 -10.75
CA ALA A 43 -18.22 15.15 -9.85
C ALA A 43 -18.00 15.59 -8.38
N ARG A 44 -17.40 16.75 -8.13
CA ARG A 44 -17.31 17.34 -6.78
C ARG A 44 -18.67 17.84 -6.29
N ALA A 45 -19.41 18.57 -7.13
CA ALA A 45 -20.75 19.06 -6.80
C ALA A 45 -21.73 17.90 -6.51
N GLU A 46 -21.57 16.78 -7.19
CA GLU A 46 -22.40 15.57 -7.04
C GLU A 46 -21.88 14.60 -5.98
N GLY A 47 -20.75 14.89 -5.33
CA GLY A 47 -20.14 14.00 -4.32
C GLY A 47 -19.50 12.72 -4.88
N ALA A 48 -19.43 12.55 -6.21
CA ALA A 48 -18.89 11.38 -6.90
C ALA A 48 -17.37 11.44 -7.18
N PHE A 49 -16.71 12.56 -6.84
CA PHE A 49 -15.30 12.80 -7.19
C PHE A 49 -14.35 11.67 -6.74
N ARG A 50 -14.58 11.09 -5.56
CA ARG A 50 -13.75 9.97 -5.06
C ARG A 50 -13.82 8.76 -6.00
N MET A 51 -15.01 8.39 -6.44
CA MET A 51 -15.19 7.24 -7.35
C MET A 51 -14.56 7.51 -8.72
N LEU A 52 -14.75 8.71 -9.26
CA LEU A 52 -14.13 9.12 -10.52
C LEU A 52 -12.59 9.04 -10.44
N ARG A 53 -12.01 9.60 -9.37
CA ARG A 53 -10.57 9.57 -9.13
C ARG A 53 -10.04 8.14 -9.03
N THR A 54 -10.70 7.28 -8.26
CA THR A 54 -10.32 5.85 -8.14
C THR A 54 -10.34 5.14 -9.49
N GLY A 55 -11.37 5.38 -10.32
CA GLY A 55 -11.48 4.80 -11.65
C GLY A 55 -10.34 5.24 -12.58
N ILE A 56 -10.01 6.53 -12.57
CA ILE A 56 -8.93 7.09 -13.38
C ILE A 56 -7.56 6.56 -12.92
N ILE A 57 -7.29 6.52 -11.61
CA ILE A 57 -6.06 5.92 -11.07
C ILE A 57 -5.90 4.47 -11.53
N SER A 58 -6.99 3.69 -11.49
CA SER A 58 -6.96 2.29 -11.91
C SER A 58 -6.60 2.14 -13.39
N GLU A 59 -7.12 3.03 -14.24
CA GLU A 59 -6.83 3.04 -15.68
C GLU A 59 -5.42 3.52 -15.98
N VAL A 60 -4.93 4.54 -15.26
CA VAL A 60 -3.53 5.00 -15.34
C VAL A 60 -2.58 3.85 -14.98
N LYS A 61 -2.83 3.13 -13.89
CA LYS A 61 -2.04 1.94 -13.53
C LYS A 61 -2.07 0.86 -14.61
N ARG A 62 -3.23 0.61 -15.22
CA ARG A 62 -3.34 -0.35 -16.33
C ARG A 62 -2.47 0.09 -17.51
N ILE A 63 -2.49 1.36 -17.87
CA ILE A 63 -1.69 1.92 -18.97
C ILE A 63 -0.19 1.87 -18.65
N LEU A 64 0.21 2.14 -17.41
CA LEU A 64 1.60 2.05 -16.98
C LEU A 64 2.10 0.59 -17.00
N ARG A 65 1.33 -0.36 -16.47
CA ARG A 65 1.67 -1.80 -16.55
C ARG A 65 1.82 -2.27 -17.99
N ASN A 66 0.89 -1.88 -18.87
CA ASN A 66 0.92 -2.27 -20.28
C ASN A 66 2.03 -1.57 -21.09
N GLN A 67 2.78 -0.62 -20.52
CA GLN A 67 3.99 -0.06 -21.14
C GLN A 67 5.21 -0.97 -20.95
N ASP A 68 5.25 -1.74 -19.87
CA ASP A 68 6.31 -2.72 -19.61
C ASP A 68 6.10 -4.01 -20.41
N ASP A 69 4.91 -4.22 -20.99
CA ASP A 69 4.57 -5.34 -21.89
C ASP A 69 5.16 -5.17 -23.32
N GLY A 70 6.41 -4.71 -23.42
CA GLY A 70 7.26 -5.10 -24.55
C GLY A 70 7.38 -6.63 -24.62
N PRO A 71 7.96 -7.24 -25.68
CA PRO A 71 7.95 -8.70 -25.89
C PRO A 71 8.84 -9.50 -24.90
N GLY A 72 8.97 -9.05 -23.66
CA GLY A 72 9.46 -9.80 -22.53
C GLY A 72 8.36 -9.83 -21.48
N GLN A 73 7.64 -10.94 -21.38
CA GLN A 73 7.05 -11.34 -20.12
C GLN A 73 8.24 -11.59 -19.18
N GLY A 74 8.75 -10.53 -18.54
CA GLY A 74 9.82 -10.62 -17.57
C GLY A 74 9.32 -11.48 -16.42
N ASP A 75 9.94 -12.65 -16.27
CA ASP A 75 9.78 -13.44 -15.05
C ASP A 75 10.14 -12.54 -13.86
N PHE A 76 9.52 -12.77 -12.71
CA PHE A 76 9.71 -11.98 -11.49
C PHE A 76 11.20 -11.85 -11.08
N ALA A 77 12.10 -12.65 -11.67
CA ALA A 77 13.54 -12.59 -11.55
C ALA A 77 14.20 -11.34 -12.17
N GLU A 78 13.60 -10.68 -13.17
CA GLU A 78 14.28 -9.61 -13.91
C GLU A 78 14.30 -8.26 -13.16
N VAL A 79 13.36 -8.00 -12.25
CA VAL A 79 13.29 -6.69 -11.57
C VAL A 79 14.36 -6.48 -10.50
N CYS A 80 15.07 -7.52 -10.02
CA CYS A 80 16.42 -7.36 -9.41
C CYS A 80 16.94 -8.66 -8.78
N GLU A 81 17.88 -9.35 -9.43
CA GLU A 81 18.77 -10.28 -8.72
C GLU A 81 19.41 -9.63 -7.46
N ALA A 82 19.69 -8.32 -7.53
CA ALA A 82 20.31 -7.56 -6.44
C ALA A 82 19.48 -7.54 -5.14
N PHE A 83 18.15 -7.57 -5.25
CA PHE A 83 17.24 -7.55 -4.11
C PHE A 83 16.65 -8.93 -3.78
N ALA A 84 16.89 -9.94 -4.63
CA ALA A 84 16.43 -11.31 -4.39
C ALA A 84 16.78 -11.85 -3.00
N PRO A 85 17.99 -11.60 -2.43
CA PRO A 85 18.32 -12.03 -1.07
C PRO A 85 17.45 -11.40 0.03
N LEU A 86 16.93 -10.19 -0.20
CA LEU A 86 16.08 -9.46 0.76
C LEU A 86 14.60 -9.84 0.60
N VAL A 87 14.17 -10.05 -0.65
CA VAL A 87 12.78 -10.33 -0.99
C VAL A 87 12.40 -11.80 -0.72
N LYS A 88 13.33 -12.74 -0.88
CA LYS A 88 13.05 -14.18 -0.73
C LYS A 88 12.48 -14.56 0.65
N ASP A 89 12.85 -13.82 1.70
CA ASP A 89 12.46 -14.09 3.08
C ASP A 89 11.20 -13.31 3.49
N LEU A 90 10.66 -12.47 2.60
CA LEU A 90 9.40 -11.78 2.82
C LEU A 90 8.23 -12.75 2.73
N ARG A 91 7.31 -12.64 3.69
CA ARG A 91 6.13 -13.53 3.80
C ARG A 91 5.13 -13.39 2.65
N SER A 92 5.11 -12.23 1.97
CA SER A 92 4.11 -11.91 0.95
C SER A 92 4.78 -11.29 -0.27
N LYS A 93 4.12 -11.39 -1.44
CA LYS A 93 4.53 -10.74 -2.69
C LYS A 93 4.05 -9.29 -2.80
N SER A 94 3.21 -8.85 -1.88
CA SER A 94 2.67 -7.49 -1.79
C SER A 94 2.45 -7.08 -0.34
N TYR A 95 2.49 -5.78 -0.09
CA TYR A 95 2.29 -5.19 1.23
C TYR A 95 1.35 -3.99 1.14
N PHE A 96 0.58 -3.76 2.20
CA PHE A 96 -0.37 -2.66 2.26
C PHE A 96 0.35 -1.33 2.50
N ALA A 97 0.12 -0.36 1.61
CA ALA A 97 0.54 1.03 1.79
C ALA A 97 -0.70 1.86 2.16
N GLU A 98 -0.68 2.51 3.32
CA GLU A 98 -1.81 3.27 3.85
C GLU A 98 -2.15 4.51 3.01
N SER A 99 -1.11 5.20 2.55
CA SER A 99 -1.21 6.39 1.70
C SER A 99 -1.88 6.10 0.34
N ALA A 100 -1.68 4.89 -0.19
CA ALA A 100 -2.35 4.40 -1.39
C ALA A 100 -3.67 3.64 -1.09
N ALA A 101 -3.91 3.33 0.18
CA ALA A 101 -5.04 2.53 0.67
C ALA A 101 -5.21 1.18 -0.05
N GLU A 102 -4.11 0.53 -0.42
CA GLU A 102 -4.13 -0.74 -1.17
C GLU A 102 -2.89 -1.60 -0.92
N TYR A 103 -2.94 -2.85 -1.38
CA TYR A 103 -1.78 -3.73 -1.45
C TYR A 103 -0.99 -3.46 -2.72
N VAL A 104 0.29 -3.12 -2.56
CA VAL A 104 1.23 -2.80 -3.63
C VAL A 104 2.23 -3.94 -3.77
N ALA A 105 2.50 -4.37 -5.00
CA ALA A 105 3.42 -5.48 -5.26
C ALA A 105 4.87 -5.07 -4.95
N ILE A 106 5.72 -6.02 -4.57
CA ILE A 106 7.13 -5.74 -4.23
C ILE A 106 7.88 -5.01 -5.35
N PRO A 107 7.73 -5.34 -6.65
CA PRO A 107 8.35 -4.58 -7.73
C PRO A 107 7.99 -3.08 -7.70
N ASP A 108 6.71 -2.78 -7.52
CA ASP A 108 6.21 -1.40 -7.46
C ASP A 108 6.71 -0.68 -6.19
N LEU A 109 6.79 -1.39 -5.05
CA LEU A 109 7.37 -0.86 -3.81
C LEU A 109 8.86 -0.55 -3.95
N ILE A 110 9.62 -1.38 -4.68
CA ILE A 110 11.05 -1.12 -4.97
C ILE A 110 11.19 0.11 -5.86
N ALA A 111 10.33 0.26 -6.87
CA ALA A 111 10.31 1.40 -7.77
C ALA A 111 9.85 2.70 -7.09
N GLU A 112 9.02 2.61 -6.04
CA GLU A 112 8.47 3.74 -5.29
C GLU A 112 8.85 3.69 -3.80
N PRO A 113 10.04 4.21 -3.40
CA PRO A 113 10.54 4.11 -2.03
C PRO A 113 9.62 4.72 -0.95
N GLU A 114 8.83 5.74 -1.28
CA GLU A 114 7.87 6.34 -0.36
C GLU A 114 6.74 5.36 -0.01
N LEU A 115 6.26 4.56 -0.98
CA LEU A 115 5.26 3.52 -0.73
C LEU A 115 5.86 2.36 0.08
N LEU A 116 7.13 2.01 -0.16
CA LEU A 116 7.85 1.04 0.67
C LEU A 116 8.06 1.53 2.11
N ASP A 117 8.36 2.82 2.29
CA ASP A 117 8.50 3.45 3.61
C ASP A 117 7.18 3.44 4.39
N ASP A 118 6.09 3.70 3.70
CA ASP A 118 4.74 3.65 4.26
C ASP A 118 4.35 2.20 4.63
N ALA A 119 4.55 1.25 3.70
CA ALA A 119 4.27 -0.16 3.94
C ALA A 119 5.08 -0.75 5.10
N ARG A 120 6.39 -0.42 5.21
CA ARG A 120 7.22 -0.90 6.34
C ARG A 120 6.76 -0.31 7.68
N ARG A 121 6.31 0.94 7.71
CA ARG A 121 5.80 1.60 8.94
C ARG A 121 4.47 0.98 9.36
N PHE A 122 3.57 0.77 8.40
CA PHE A 122 2.31 0.08 8.63
C PHE A 122 2.52 -1.33 9.19
N MET A 123 3.37 -2.14 8.56
CA MET A 123 3.67 -3.50 9.01
C MET A 123 4.26 -3.53 10.42
N ARG A 124 5.17 -2.59 10.74
CA ARG A 124 5.73 -2.47 12.09
C ARG A 124 4.66 -2.13 13.13
N ARG A 125 3.78 -1.17 12.82
CA ARG A 125 2.69 -0.78 13.72
C ARG A 125 1.74 -1.95 13.98
N LYS A 126 1.37 -2.70 12.93
CA LYS A 126 0.55 -3.91 13.04
C LYS A 126 1.20 -5.00 13.88
N GLY A 127 2.52 -5.18 13.76
CA GLY A 127 3.27 -6.09 14.60
C GLY A 127 3.20 -5.73 16.09
N ILE A 128 3.38 -4.44 16.41
CA ILE A 128 3.29 -3.94 17.81
C ILE A 128 1.87 -4.12 18.36
N GLU A 129 0.85 -3.77 17.58
CA GLU A 129 -0.56 -3.96 17.97
C GLU A 129 -0.86 -5.45 18.24
N CYS A 130 -0.34 -6.36 17.42
CA CYS A 130 -0.53 -7.80 17.58
C CYS A 130 0.19 -8.36 18.81
N LEU A 131 1.40 -7.88 19.12
CA LEU A 131 2.13 -8.27 20.34
C LEU A 131 1.39 -7.80 21.59
N ALA A 132 0.93 -6.55 21.61
CA ALA A 132 0.15 -6.02 22.72
C ALA A 132 -1.18 -6.79 22.92
N GLU A 133 -1.80 -7.26 21.84
CA GLU A 133 -2.97 -8.13 21.91
C GLU A 133 -2.63 -9.52 22.45
N ALA A 134 -1.50 -10.11 22.04
CA ALA A 134 -1.02 -11.38 22.57
C ALA A 134 -0.77 -11.30 24.09
N ASP A 135 -0.14 -10.23 24.57
CA ASP A 135 0.08 -10.00 26.01
C ASP A 135 -1.25 -9.95 26.79
N ARG A 136 -2.29 -9.35 26.20
CA ARG A 136 -3.65 -9.34 26.79
C ARG A 136 -4.25 -10.74 26.85
N LEU A 137 -4.05 -11.55 25.82
CA LEU A 137 -4.51 -12.94 25.78
C LEU A 137 -3.77 -13.81 26.80
N ASP A 138 -2.46 -13.60 26.97
CA ASP A 138 -1.66 -14.28 27.99
C ASP A 138 -2.13 -13.94 29.40
N ALA A 139 -2.42 -12.67 29.68
CA ALA A 139 -2.99 -12.24 30.95
C ALA A 139 -4.38 -12.86 31.21
N LEU A 140 -5.23 -12.94 30.18
CA LEU A 140 -6.53 -13.59 30.27
C LEU A 140 -6.39 -15.09 30.56
N TYR A 141 -5.47 -15.77 29.86
CA TYR A 141 -5.19 -17.19 30.08
C TYR A 141 -4.70 -17.44 31.51
N ALA A 142 -3.80 -16.61 32.03
CA ALA A 142 -3.30 -16.72 33.40
C ALA A 142 -4.42 -16.53 34.44
N ALA A 143 -5.34 -15.59 34.21
CA ALA A 143 -6.50 -15.37 35.07
C ALA A 143 -7.48 -16.55 35.05
N VAL A 144 -7.71 -17.15 33.87
CA VAL A 144 -8.63 -18.29 33.70
C VAL A 144 -8.05 -19.59 34.29
N THR A 145 -6.75 -19.82 34.13
CA THR A 145 -6.09 -21.05 34.60
C THR A 145 -5.61 -20.99 36.05
N GLY A 146 -5.72 -19.83 36.71
CA GLY A 146 -5.27 -19.65 38.09
C GLY A 146 -3.76 -19.59 38.28
N THR A 147 -2.98 -19.60 37.18
CA THR A 147 -1.51 -19.54 37.21
C THR A 147 -0.97 -18.16 37.64
N GLY A 148 -1.82 -17.13 37.70
CA GLY A 148 -1.44 -15.79 38.20
C GLY A 148 -1.50 -15.60 39.73
N ARG A 149 -1.90 -16.61 40.53
CA ARG A 149 -2.18 -16.44 41.97
C ARG A 149 -1.03 -16.83 42.92
N ASP A 150 0.06 -17.41 42.42
CA ASP A 150 1.12 -18.00 43.28
C ASP A 150 2.38 -17.13 43.47
N THR A 151 2.30 -15.82 43.25
CA THR A 151 3.39 -14.89 43.64
C THR A 151 2.95 -13.89 44.71
N ALA A 152 2.53 -14.42 45.86
CA ALA A 152 2.54 -13.65 47.10
C ALA A 152 3.78 -14.03 47.92
N PRO A 153 4.74 -13.12 48.17
CA PRO A 153 5.63 -13.31 49.30
C PRO A 153 4.86 -12.95 50.57
N ALA A 154 4.73 -13.96 51.41
CA ALA A 154 4.23 -13.87 52.77
C ALA A 154 5.01 -12.86 53.62
N ALA A 155 4.24 -12.20 54.50
CA ALA A 155 4.61 -11.75 55.83
C ALA A 155 5.85 -10.84 56.01
N ARG A 156 5.56 -9.60 56.40
CA ARG A 156 6.24 -9.00 57.55
C ARG A 156 5.25 -8.23 58.41
N ALA A 157 4.61 -8.98 59.31
CA ALA A 157 4.20 -8.45 60.59
C ALA A 157 5.43 -8.46 61.50
N VAL A 158 5.89 -7.30 61.95
CA VAL A 158 6.55 -7.16 63.25
C VAL A 158 6.11 -5.82 63.83
N ALA A 159 5.27 -5.89 64.85
CA ALA A 159 5.05 -4.84 65.82
C ALA A 159 6.13 -4.93 66.90
N ALA A 160 6.73 -3.79 67.24
CA ALA A 160 7.19 -3.39 68.57
C ALA A 160 7.68 -1.94 68.50
#